data_AF-A0A534P0M1-F1
#
_entry.id   AF-A0A534P0M1-F1
#
_cell.length_a   1.000
_cell.length_b   1.000
_cell.length_c   1.000
_cell.angle_alpha   90.00
_cell.angle_beta   90.00
_cell.angle_gamma   90.00
#
_symmetry.space_group_name_H-M   'P 1'
#
loop_
_entity.id
_entity.type
_entity.pdbx_description
1 polymer ?
#
loop_
_entity_poly.entity_id
_entity_poly.type
_entity_poly.pdbx_seq_one_letter_code
_entity_poly.pdbx_strand_id
1 'polypeptide(L)'
;MARKNGTGNGSHKSVQDARTDLLARAERNAEGAASCKTDPLGDAKAARAIVEAVREHAAEMARRGLPAPYGEAALELAREIEEHLQAMPAAAVAARGRTPESADLLADAAATAQAIRDGVLRLSRGADGRKTARDLGFGQPFSARQPAHVARALQRILDGLEAHKELREDLGVLPEDIQTMQDLARDLGKLPGTGAPMSDEQAALLQAQAALRAFFDLFAAKAALALAGDPDERARLLSLIPRTEDRRHLRRQSERASG
;
A
#
# COMPACT_ATOMS: atom_id res chain seq x y z
N MET A 1 -22.69 -39.14 -9.46
CA MET A 1 -23.08 -37.93 -8.71
C MET A 1 -22.69 -36.71 -9.53
N ALA A 2 -23.66 -36.01 -10.08
CA ALA A 2 -23.45 -34.88 -10.98
C ALA A 2 -22.96 -33.65 -10.21
N ARG A 3 -21.82 -33.08 -10.64
CA ARG A 3 -21.34 -31.78 -10.18
C ARG A 3 -22.30 -30.72 -10.71
N LYS A 4 -23.04 -30.08 -9.81
CA LYS A 4 -23.96 -28.99 -10.13
C LYS A 4 -23.12 -27.78 -10.54
N ASN A 5 -23.03 -27.55 -11.85
CA ASN A 5 -22.54 -26.30 -12.42
C ASN A 5 -23.36 -25.16 -11.81
N GLY A 6 -22.69 -24.30 -11.02
CA GLY A 6 -23.24 -23.05 -10.56
C GLY A 6 -23.46 -22.12 -11.75
N THR A 7 -24.66 -22.18 -12.29
CA THR A 7 -25.20 -21.23 -13.27
C THR A 7 -25.11 -19.83 -12.71
N GLY A 8 -24.55 -18.91 -13.50
CA GLY A 8 -24.36 -17.52 -13.14
C GLY A 8 -25.67 -16.86 -12.75
N ASN A 9 -25.72 -16.37 -11.50
CA ASN A 9 -26.63 -15.29 -11.16
C ASN A 9 -25.94 -14.00 -11.54
N GLY A 10 -26.50 -13.31 -12.54
CA GLY A 10 -26.33 -11.89 -12.74
C GLY A 10 -26.88 -11.17 -11.51
N SER A 11 -26.10 -11.16 -10.43
CA SER A 11 -26.29 -10.20 -9.36
C SER A 11 -26.09 -8.84 -10.02
N HIS A 12 -27.17 -8.06 -10.06
CA HIS A 12 -27.09 -6.61 -10.20
C HIS A 12 -26.27 -6.09 -9.02
N LYS A 13 -24.94 -6.26 -9.09
CA LYS A 13 -24.03 -5.75 -8.07
C LYS A 13 -24.23 -4.25 -8.07
N SER A 14 -24.68 -3.70 -6.95
CA SER A 14 -24.67 -2.26 -6.78
C SER A 14 -23.23 -1.76 -6.75
N VAL A 15 -23.03 -0.46 -6.92
CA VAL A 15 -21.70 0.18 -6.72
C VAL A 15 -21.16 -0.15 -5.33
N GLN A 16 -22.04 -0.16 -4.32
CA GLN A 16 -21.70 -0.50 -2.95
C GLN A 16 -21.27 -1.96 -2.77
N ASP A 17 -21.89 -2.91 -3.50
CA ASP A 17 -21.46 -4.30 -3.48
C ASP A 17 -20.10 -4.48 -4.14
N ALA A 18 -19.84 -3.77 -5.24
CA ALA A 18 -18.55 -3.76 -5.90
C ALA A 18 -17.46 -3.15 -5.00
N ARG A 19 -17.76 -2.05 -4.31
CA ARG A 19 -16.87 -1.42 -3.31
C ARG A 19 -16.55 -2.38 -2.18
N THR A 20 -17.56 -3.02 -1.58
CA THR A 20 -17.39 -4.03 -0.52
C THR A 20 -16.52 -5.20 -0.99
N ASP A 21 -16.74 -5.71 -2.20
CA ASP A 21 -15.92 -6.80 -2.76
C ASP A 21 -14.46 -6.36 -2.99
N LEU A 22 -14.23 -5.14 -3.47
CA LEU A 22 -12.88 -4.58 -3.64
C LEU A 22 -12.14 -4.45 -2.31
N LEU A 23 -12.83 -4.01 -1.25
CA LEU A 23 -12.28 -3.94 0.11
C LEU A 23 -11.91 -5.32 0.63
N ALA A 24 -12.81 -6.30 0.48
CA ALA A 24 -12.54 -7.68 0.90
C ALA A 24 -11.41 -8.33 0.09
N ARG A 25 -11.26 -7.99 -1.20
CA ARG A 25 -10.11 -8.40 -2.01
C ARG A 25 -8.82 -7.75 -1.53
N ALA A 26 -8.86 -6.47 -1.20
CA ALA A 26 -7.71 -5.75 -0.69
C ALA A 26 -7.18 -6.35 0.61
N GLU A 27 -8.06 -6.73 1.53
CA GLU A 27 -7.72 -7.42 2.77
C GLU A 27 -7.01 -8.76 2.48
N ARG A 28 -7.60 -9.62 1.63
CA ARG A 28 -6.96 -10.88 1.21
C ARG A 28 -5.63 -10.68 0.47
N ASN A 29 -5.50 -9.61 -0.31
CA ASN A 29 -4.25 -9.29 -1.01
C ASN A 29 -3.18 -8.78 -0.05
N ALA A 30 -3.56 -8.03 1.00
CA ALA A 30 -2.66 -7.62 2.07
C ALA A 30 -2.14 -8.83 2.88
N GLU A 31 -2.94 -9.90 2.98
CA GLU A 31 -2.49 -11.18 3.52
C GLU A 31 -1.48 -11.88 2.60
N GLY A 32 -1.46 -11.61 1.29
CA GLY A 32 -0.67 -12.36 0.29
C GLY A 32 0.57 -11.69 -0.31
N ALA A 33 0.71 -10.37 -0.25
CA ALA A 33 1.71 -9.62 -1.05
C ALA A 33 2.57 -8.61 -0.24
N ALA A 34 3.81 -8.43 -0.70
CA ALA A 34 4.77 -7.44 -0.21
C ALA A 34 4.25 -6.01 -0.39
N SER A 35 4.60 -5.12 0.55
CA SER A 35 4.19 -3.72 0.54
C SER A 35 4.59 -3.00 -0.75
N CYS A 36 3.61 -2.80 -1.61
CA CYS A 36 3.77 -1.90 -2.74
C CYS A 36 3.55 -0.47 -2.24
N LYS A 37 4.65 0.27 -2.07
CA LYS A 37 4.64 1.73 -1.87
C LYS A 37 3.99 2.37 -3.10
N THR A 38 2.70 2.72 -3.03
CA THR A 38 1.99 3.40 -4.13
C THR A 38 1.79 4.90 -3.91
N ASP A 39 1.72 5.63 -5.01
CA ASP A 39 1.42 7.06 -5.07
C ASP A 39 -0.11 7.21 -5.18
N PRO A 40 -0.81 7.68 -4.12
CA PRO A 40 -2.27 7.73 -4.12
C PRO A 40 -2.85 8.58 -5.26
N LEU A 41 -2.19 9.69 -5.62
CA LEU A 41 -2.65 10.54 -6.73
C LEU A 41 -2.43 9.86 -8.09
N GLY A 42 -1.32 9.14 -8.23
CA GLY A 42 -1.06 8.30 -9.40
C GLY A 42 -2.11 7.20 -9.56
N ASP A 43 -2.49 6.55 -8.46
CA ASP A 43 -3.51 5.50 -8.46
C ASP A 43 -4.89 6.09 -8.82
N ALA A 44 -5.28 7.24 -8.25
CA ALA A 44 -6.54 7.93 -8.58
C ALA A 44 -6.62 8.32 -10.06
N LYS A 45 -5.52 8.84 -10.65
CA LYS A 45 -5.45 9.17 -12.08
C LYS A 45 -5.56 7.92 -12.96
N ALA A 46 -4.86 6.85 -12.60
CA ALA A 46 -4.91 5.61 -13.35
C ALA A 46 -6.29 4.97 -13.34
N ALA A 47 -7.00 5.01 -12.20
CA ALA A 47 -8.37 4.53 -12.11
C ALA A 47 -9.29 5.23 -13.11
N ARG A 48 -9.21 6.56 -13.22
CA ARG A 48 -9.98 7.32 -14.21
C ARG A 48 -9.62 6.94 -15.65
N ALA A 49 -8.32 6.85 -15.95
CA ALA A 49 -7.86 6.48 -17.28
C ALA A 49 -8.32 5.06 -17.68
N ILE A 50 -8.25 4.10 -16.75
CA ILE A 50 -8.72 2.73 -16.96
C ILE A 50 -10.24 2.70 -17.18
N VAL A 51 -11.01 3.38 -16.33
CA VAL A 51 -12.48 3.38 -16.44
C VAL A 51 -12.93 4.01 -17.75
N GLU A 52 -12.27 5.08 -18.20
CA GLU A 52 -12.54 5.68 -19.51
C GLU A 52 -12.20 4.72 -20.65
N ALA A 53 -10.99 4.15 -20.65
CA ALA A 53 -10.52 3.27 -21.71
C ALA A 53 -11.32 1.95 -21.81
N VAL A 54 -11.90 1.49 -20.70
CA VAL A 54 -12.71 0.27 -20.64
C VAL A 54 -14.11 0.44 -21.23
N ARG A 55 -14.60 1.69 -21.43
CA ARG A 55 -15.94 1.94 -22.00
C ARG A 55 -16.15 1.27 -23.35
N GLU A 56 -15.12 1.30 -24.20
CA GLU A 56 -15.12 0.66 -25.53
C GLU A 56 -15.25 -0.86 -25.44
N HIS A 57 -14.84 -1.46 -24.31
CA HIS A 57 -14.80 -2.90 -24.07
C HIS A 57 -15.81 -3.37 -23.01
N ALA A 58 -16.74 -2.51 -22.62
CA ALA A 58 -17.58 -2.71 -21.43
C ALA A 58 -18.39 -4.01 -21.47
N ALA A 59 -18.94 -4.38 -22.63
CA ALA A 59 -19.73 -5.60 -22.80
C ALA A 59 -18.89 -6.87 -22.56
N GLU A 60 -17.67 -6.92 -23.11
CA GLU A 60 -16.79 -8.08 -22.96
C GLU A 60 -16.19 -8.13 -21.55
N MET A 61 -15.81 -6.98 -20.98
CA MET A 61 -15.32 -6.90 -19.60
C MET A 61 -16.40 -7.35 -18.60
N ALA A 62 -17.65 -6.96 -18.81
CA ALA A 62 -18.78 -7.43 -18.00
C ALA A 62 -18.96 -8.95 -18.10
N ARG A 63 -18.90 -9.53 -19.30
CA ARG A 63 -18.93 -10.99 -19.50
C ARG A 63 -17.80 -11.72 -18.77
N ARG A 64 -16.62 -11.10 -18.68
CA ARG A 64 -15.46 -11.66 -17.94
C ARG A 64 -15.51 -11.41 -16.43
N GLY A 65 -16.53 -10.72 -15.94
CA GLY A 65 -16.77 -10.50 -14.52
C GLY A 65 -16.21 -9.18 -13.97
N LEU A 66 -16.04 -8.16 -14.83
CA LEU A 66 -15.82 -6.77 -14.43
C LEU A 66 -16.98 -5.89 -14.97
N PRO A 67 -18.18 -5.95 -14.35
CA PRO A 67 -19.30 -5.10 -14.75
C PRO A 67 -19.08 -3.63 -14.35
N ALA A 68 -19.84 -2.71 -14.96
CA ALA A 68 -19.76 -1.25 -14.75
C ALA A 68 -19.67 -0.78 -13.29
N PRO A 69 -20.39 -1.38 -12.31
CA PRO A 69 -20.31 -0.99 -10.90
C PRO A 69 -18.91 -1.03 -10.30
N TYR A 70 -18.00 -1.89 -10.80
CA TYR A 70 -16.60 -1.88 -10.33
C TYR A 70 -15.84 -0.65 -10.82
N GLY A 71 -16.13 -0.16 -12.02
CA GLY A 71 -15.55 1.09 -12.53
C GLY A 71 -16.08 2.29 -11.75
N GLU A 72 -17.39 2.32 -11.46
CA GLU A 72 -18.01 3.38 -10.63
C GLU A 72 -17.43 3.39 -9.22
N ALA A 73 -17.30 2.22 -8.57
CA ALA A 73 -16.66 2.11 -7.26
C ALA A 73 -15.19 2.56 -7.29
N ALA A 74 -14.45 2.26 -8.36
CA ALA A 74 -13.07 2.73 -8.52
C ALA A 74 -12.98 4.27 -8.66
N LEU A 75 -13.97 4.91 -9.30
CA LEU A 75 -14.04 6.37 -9.39
C LEU A 75 -14.40 7.01 -8.04
N GLU A 76 -15.31 6.41 -7.27
CA GLU A 76 -15.61 6.85 -5.90
C GLU A 76 -14.38 6.77 -5.01
N LEU A 77 -13.66 5.63 -5.04
CA LEU A 77 -12.39 5.45 -4.30
C LEU A 77 -11.31 6.45 -4.73
N ALA A 78 -11.19 6.75 -6.02
CA ALA A 78 -10.26 7.76 -6.52
C ALA A 78 -10.59 9.16 -5.99
N ARG A 79 -11.88 9.49 -5.86
CA ARG A 79 -12.35 10.73 -5.26
C ARG A 79 -12.11 10.77 -3.74
N GLU A 80 -12.41 9.69 -3.03
CA GLU A 80 -12.11 9.54 -1.60
C GLU A 80 -10.61 9.77 -1.33
N ILE A 81 -9.72 9.19 -2.14
CA ILE A 81 -8.28 9.40 -2.04
C ILE A 81 -7.91 10.89 -2.14
N GLU A 82 -8.47 11.61 -3.11
CA GLU A 82 -8.21 13.03 -3.29
C GLU A 82 -8.78 13.87 -2.15
N GLU A 83 -10.00 13.56 -1.69
CA GLU A 83 -10.65 14.23 -0.56
C GLU A 83 -9.85 14.03 0.73
N HIS A 84 -9.39 12.80 1.01
CA HIS A 84 -8.54 12.53 2.16
C HIS A 84 -7.19 13.24 2.04
N LEU A 85 -6.56 13.26 0.86
CA LEU A 85 -5.32 14.02 0.65
C LEU A 85 -5.50 15.53 0.80
N GLN A 86 -6.66 16.08 0.41
CA GLN A 86 -7.01 17.49 0.60
C GLN A 86 -7.39 17.82 2.04
N ALA A 87 -7.90 16.86 2.82
CA ALA A 87 -8.17 17.00 4.25
C ALA A 87 -6.90 16.88 5.12
N MET A 88 -5.88 16.17 4.62
CA MET A 88 -4.58 15.99 5.29
C MET A 88 -3.71 17.25 5.60
N PRO A 89 -3.97 18.49 5.13
CA PRO A 89 -3.19 19.67 5.50
C PRO A 89 -3.62 20.41 6.78
N ALA A 90 -4.81 20.19 7.36
CA ALA A 90 -5.24 20.91 8.56
C ALA A 90 -4.70 20.31 9.87
N ALA A 91 -4.56 18.99 9.94
CA ALA A 91 -4.01 18.29 11.11
C ALA A 91 -2.47 18.41 11.23
N ALA A 92 -1.77 18.66 10.11
CA ALA A 92 -0.32 18.87 10.09
C ALA A 92 0.11 20.29 10.51
N VAL A 93 -0.79 21.28 10.44
CA VAL A 93 -0.54 22.67 10.88
C VAL A 93 -0.52 22.77 12.41
N ALA A 94 -1.19 21.87 13.14
CA ALA A 94 -1.07 21.75 14.60
C ALA A 94 0.30 21.21 15.08
N ALA A 95 1.17 20.76 14.16
CA ALA A 95 2.50 20.21 14.44
C ALA A 95 3.67 21.01 13.83
N ARG A 96 3.44 22.26 13.38
CA ARG A 96 4.49 23.19 12.90
C ARG A 96 5.27 23.84 14.05
N GLY A 97 5.79 23.02 14.95
CA GLY A 97 6.70 23.42 16.04
C GLY A 97 7.84 22.43 16.21
N ARG A 98 8.43 21.93 15.12
CA ARG A 98 9.57 20.99 15.19
C ARG A 98 10.88 21.76 15.31
N THR A 99 11.63 21.49 16.37
CA THR A 99 13.02 21.96 16.53
C THR A 99 13.96 21.12 15.66
N PRO A 100 15.18 21.60 15.32
CA PRO A 100 16.17 20.84 14.56
C PRO A 100 16.46 19.45 15.15
N GLU A 101 16.56 19.36 16.49
CA GLU A 101 16.85 18.11 17.20
C GLU A 101 15.74 17.06 16.99
N SER A 102 14.49 17.50 16.88
CA SER A 102 13.34 16.62 16.60
C SER A 102 13.35 16.09 15.16
N ALA A 103 13.97 16.83 14.23
CA ALA A 103 14.11 16.42 12.84
C ALA A 103 15.23 15.38 12.68
N ASP A 104 16.36 15.58 13.37
CA ASP A 104 17.49 14.65 13.37
C ASP A 104 17.09 13.31 14.00
N LEU A 105 16.43 13.33 15.17
CA LEU A 105 15.88 12.13 15.81
C LEU A 105 14.96 11.34 14.88
N LEU A 106 14.09 12.03 14.13
CA LEU A 106 13.19 11.39 13.17
C LEU A 106 13.95 10.77 11.99
N ALA A 107 14.97 11.47 11.48
CA ALA A 107 15.78 10.98 10.38
C ALA A 107 16.55 9.70 10.79
N ASP A 108 17.18 9.70 11.96
CA ASP A 108 17.94 8.57 12.48
C ASP A 108 17.04 7.36 12.74
N ALA A 109 15.89 7.58 13.37
CA ALA A 109 14.90 6.54 13.61
C ALA A 109 14.33 5.96 12.31
N ALA A 110 14.05 6.81 11.32
CA ALA A 110 13.55 6.37 10.02
C ALA A 110 14.58 5.58 9.22
N ALA A 111 15.85 6.03 9.25
CA ALA A 111 16.97 5.35 8.62
C ALA A 111 17.17 3.96 9.25
N THR A 112 17.15 3.88 10.58
CA THR A 112 17.27 2.62 11.33
C THR A 112 16.14 1.64 10.96
N ALA A 113 14.89 2.09 11.00
CA ALA A 113 13.74 1.27 10.63
C ALA A 113 13.82 0.79 9.17
N GLN A 114 14.30 1.63 8.25
CA GLN A 114 14.44 1.29 6.83
C GLN A 114 15.60 0.31 6.60
N ALA A 115 16.72 0.44 7.31
CA ALA A 115 17.86 -0.47 7.21
C ALA A 115 17.50 -1.90 7.63
N ILE A 116 16.80 -2.06 8.75
CA ILE A 116 16.30 -3.38 9.19
C ILE A 116 15.29 -3.93 8.18
N ARG A 117 14.39 -3.08 7.67
CA ARG A 117 13.43 -3.47 6.62
C ARG A 117 14.12 -4.02 5.38
N ASP A 118 15.15 -3.35 4.91
CA ASP A 118 15.89 -3.80 3.73
C ASP A 118 16.76 -5.04 4.00
N GLY A 119 17.26 -5.21 5.24
CA GLY A 119 17.90 -6.44 5.70
C GLY A 119 16.95 -7.64 5.66
N VAL A 120 15.79 -7.50 6.28
CA VAL A 120 14.77 -8.57 6.35
C VAL A 120 14.30 -8.95 4.96
N LEU A 121 14.05 -7.99 4.06
CA LEU A 121 13.65 -8.29 2.68
C LEU A 121 14.72 -9.04 1.89
N ARG A 122 16.01 -8.85 2.19
CA ARG A 122 17.10 -9.61 1.55
C ARG A 122 17.10 -11.08 1.98
N LEU A 123 16.83 -11.34 3.25
CA LEU A 123 16.82 -12.68 3.85
C LEU A 123 15.49 -13.42 3.60
N SER A 124 14.39 -12.68 3.46
CA SER A 124 13.02 -13.20 3.39
C SER A 124 12.60 -13.64 1.98
N ARG A 125 13.27 -14.64 1.39
CA ARG A 125 12.83 -15.29 0.13
C ARG A 125 11.89 -16.47 0.42
N GLY A 126 10.89 -16.69 -0.42
CA GLY A 126 9.97 -17.82 -0.29
C GLY A 126 8.74 -17.57 0.60
N ALA A 127 7.98 -18.61 0.92
CA ALA A 127 6.74 -18.50 1.70
C ALA A 127 6.98 -18.13 3.16
N ASP A 128 8.04 -18.67 3.76
CA ASP A 128 8.39 -18.40 5.16
C ASP A 128 8.86 -16.95 5.35
N GLY A 129 9.68 -16.42 4.41
CA GLY A 129 10.08 -15.01 4.43
C GLY A 129 8.90 -14.03 4.34
N ARG A 130 7.83 -14.37 3.61
CA ARG A 130 6.62 -13.52 3.56
C ARG A 130 5.89 -13.49 4.90
N LYS A 131 5.85 -14.61 5.61
CA LYS A 131 5.26 -14.70 6.95
C LYS A 131 6.08 -13.85 7.93
N THR A 132 7.40 -13.99 7.93
CA THR A 132 8.31 -13.20 8.77
C THR A 132 8.18 -11.70 8.50
N ALA A 133 8.17 -11.28 7.23
CA ALA A 133 7.95 -9.87 6.88
C ALA A 133 6.58 -9.33 7.35
N ARG A 134 5.54 -10.18 7.37
CA ARG A 134 4.23 -9.82 7.93
C ARG A 134 4.30 -9.61 9.43
N ASP A 135 4.94 -10.52 10.15
CA ASP A 135 5.07 -10.46 11.62
C ASP A 135 5.85 -9.21 12.05
N LEU A 136 6.86 -8.80 11.29
CA LEU A 136 7.58 -7.52 11.50
C LEU A 136 6.79 -6.28 11.01
N GLY A 137 5.55 -6.46 10.53
CA GLY A 137 4.66 -5.37 10.14
C GLY A 137 4.96 -4.70 8.81
N PHE A 138 5.62 -5.39 7.87
CA PHE A 138 6.07 -4.76 6.61
C PHE A 138 4.92 -4.53 5.61
N GLY A 139 3.76 -5.14 5.83
CA GLY A 139 2.52 -4.83 5.11
C GLY A 139 1.85 -3.53 5.56
N GLN A 140 2.36 -2.89 6.62
CA GLN A 140 1.79 -1.66 7.16
C GLN A 140 2.43 -0.38 6.59
N PRO A 141 1.68 0.73 6.57
CA PRO A 141 2.16 2.01 6.07
C PRO A 141 3.39 2.48 6.84
N PHE A 142 4.40 2.94 6.11
CA PHE A 142 5.61 3.51 6.69
C PHE A 142 5.94 4.82 5.96
N SER A 143 5.92 5.93 6.71
CA SER A 143 6.36 7.23 6.23
C SER A 143 7.49 7.72 7.12
N ALA A 144 8.68 7.85 6.54
CA ALA A 144 9.86 8.39 7.21
C ALA A 144 9.69 9.84 7.68
N ARG A 145 8.64 10.53 7.23
CA ARG A 145 8.36 11.94 7.56
C ARG A 145 7.40 12.10 8.75
N GLN A 146 6.82 11.00 9.21
CA GLN A 146 5.78 10.98 10.25
C GLN A 146 6.32 10.25 11.49
N PRO A 147 6.62 10.95 12.59
CA PRO A 147 7.11 10.35 13.84
C PRO A 147 6.28 9.15 14.31
N ALA A 148 4.95 9.24 14.22
CA ALA A 148 4.06 8.16 14.67
C ALA A 148 4.17 6.90 13.80
N HIS A 149 4.54 7.03 12.52
CA HIS A 149 4.75 5.88 11.63
C HIS A 149 6.09 5.22 11.93
N VAL A 150 7.12 6.02 12.17
CA VAL A 150 8.47 5.53 12.46
C VAL A 150 8.49 4.82 13.81
N ALA A 151 7.90 5.41 14.86
CA ALA A 151 7.80 4.80 16.18
C ALA A 151 7.05 3.45 16.14
N ARG A 152 5.89 3.40 15.48
CA ARG A 152 5.12 2.15 15.32
C ARG A 152 5.88 1.09 14.52
N ALA A 153 6.62 1.50 13.49
CA ALA A 153 7.43 0.58 12.70
C ALA A 153 8.59 0.01 13.52
N LEU A 154 9.28 0.84 14.31
CA LEU A 154 10.33 0.38 15.23
C LEU A 154 9.78 -0.60 16.27
N GLN A 155 8.62 -0.30 16.88
CA GLN A 155 8.01 -1.21 17.86
C GLN A 155 7.70 -2.58 17.25
N ARG A 156 7.10 -2.61 16.05
CA ARG A 156 6.80 -3.89 15.36
C ARG A 156 8.05 -4.66 14.96
N ILE A 157 9.10 -3.96 14.57
CA ILE A 157 10.40 -4.57 14.29
C ILE A 157 10.95 -5.20 15.57
N LEU A 158 10.90 -4.50 16.70
CA LEU A 158 11.33 -5.02 17.99
C LEU A 158 10.54 -6.27 18.40
N ASP A 159 9.20 -6.19 18.37
CA ASP A 159 8.32 -7.31 18.71
C ASP A 159 8.59 -8.52 17.77
N GLY A 160 8.79 -8.26 16.48
CA GLY A 160 9.08 -9.30 15.50
C GLY A 160 10.48 -9.91 15.64
N LEU A 161 11.50 -9.13 15.98
CA LEU A 161 12.86 -9.64 16.26
C LEU A 161 12.91 -10.45 17.56
N GLU A 162 12.05 -10.14 18.54
CA GLU A 162 11.91 -10.95 19.75
C GLU A 162 11.24 -12.30 19.45
N ALA A 163 10.21 -12.30 18.60
CA ALA A 163 9.53 -13.52 18.17
C ALA A 163 10.38 -14.41 17.24
N HIS A 164 11.26 -13.81 16.44
CA HIS A 164 12.07 -14.48 15.42
C HIS A 164 13.57 -14.33 15.71
N LYS A 165 14.07 -15.01 16.76
CA LYS A 165 15.47 -14.90 17.21
C LYS A 165 16.51 -15.30 16.16
N GLU A 166 16.21 -16.32 15.34
CA GLU A 166 17.08 -16.77 14.25
C GLU A 166 17.26 -15.67 13.19
N LEU A 167 16.20 -14.94 12.86
CA LEU A 167 16.28 -13.80 11.93
C LEU A 167 17.16 -12.67 12.48
N ARG A 168 17.10 -12.44 13.79
CA ARG A 168 17.93 -11.42 14.45
C ARG A 168 19.43 -11.76 14.30
N GLU A 169 19.79 -13.03 14.47
CA GLU A 169 21.15 -13.52 14.26
C GLU A 169 21.58 -13.38 12.80
N ASP A 170 20.73 -13.79 11.85
CA ASP A 170 21.00 -13.68 10.41
C ASP A 170 21.16 -12.22 9.92
N LEU A 171 20.44 -11.28 10.55
CA LEU A 171 20.56 -9.85 10.29
C LEU A 171 21.82 -9.23 10.92
N GLY A 172 22.48 -9.94 11.83
CA GLY A 172 23.59 -9.42 12.61
C GLY A 172 23.19 -8.32 13.60
N VAL A 173 21.94 -8.34 14.09
CA VAL A 173 21.42 -7.31 15.01
C VAL A 173 21.88 -7.60 16.44
N LEU A 174 22.76 -6.75 16.95
CA LEU A 174 23.36 -6.87 18.26
C LEU A 174 22.39 -6.42 19.38
N PRO A 175 22.60 -6.81 20.64
CA PRO A 175 21.82 -6.29 21.77
C PRO A 175 21.78 -4.76 21.86
N GLU A 176 22.87 -4.10 21.51
CA GLU A 176 23.00 -2.64 21.51
C GLU A 176 22.12 -2.00 20.43
N ASP A 177 21.93 -2.65 19.28
CA ASP A 177 21.03 -2.20 18.22
C ASP A 177 19.56 -2.29 18.67
N ILE A 178 19.20 -3.34 19.42
CA ILE A 178 17.87 -3.49 20.02
C ILE A 178 17.60 -2.36 21.00
N GLN A 179 18.57 -2.06 21.87
CA GLN A 179 18.46 -0.96 22.83
C GLN A 179 18.32 0.39 22.11
N THR A 180 19.12 0.61 21.06
CA THR A 180 19.05 1.82 20.22
C THR A 180 17.66 1.98 19.60
N MET A 181 17.10 0.92 19.02
CA MET A 181 15.74 0.95 18.46
C MET A 181 14.66 1.20 19.54
N GLN A 182 14.80 0.64 20.74
CA GLN A 182 13.89 0.89 21.86
C GLN A 182 13.95 2.35 22.32
N ASP A 183 15.15 2.92 22.42
CA ASP A 183 15.35 4.31 22.81
C ASP A 183 14.80 5.27 21.74
N LEU A 184 15.07 5.01 20.46
CA LEU A 184 14.51 5.76 19.34
C LEU A 184 12.97 5.69 19.31
N ALA A 185 12.38 4.52 19.53
CA ALA A 185 10.92 4.36 19.60
C ALA A 185 10.32 5.14 20.78
N ARG A 186 10.97 5.07 21.95
CA ARG A 186 10.56 5.80 23.17
C ARG A 186 10.65 7.31 22.97
N ASP A 187 11.74 7.80 22.43
CA ASP A 187 11.99 9.22 22.25
C ASP A 187 11.13 9.83 21.15
N LEU A 188 10.92 9.10 20.05
CA LEU A 188 9.90 9.48 19.08
C LEU A 188 8.52 9.55 19.70
N GLY A 189 8.17 8.62 20.60
CA GLY A 189 6.89 8.60 21.32
C GLY A 189 6.60 9.85 22.17
N LYS A 190 7.63 10.64 22.49
CA LYS A 190 7.50 11.91 23.23
C LYS A 190 7.20 13.12 22.33
N LEU A 191 7.26 12.96 21.01
CA LEU A 191 7.03 14.05 20.07
C LEU A 191 5.54 14.40 19.94
N PRO A 192 5.18 15.64 19.58
CA PRO A 192 3.78 15.99 19.34
C PRO A 192 3.19 15.16 18.20
N GLY A 193 2.04 14.53 18.45
CA GLY A 193 1.35 13.69 17.47
C GLY A 193 1.82 12.23 17.41
N THR A 194 2.81 11.80 18.20
CA THR A 194 3.11 10.37 18.41
C THR A 194 2.30 9.82 19.57
N GLY A 195 1.50 8.78 19.29
CA GLY A 195 0.55 8.22 20.27
C GLY A 195 -0.91 8.63 20.00
N ALA A 196 -1.13 9.61 19.11
CA ALA A 196 -2.45 9.78 18.52
C ALA A 196 -2.76 8.53 17.66
N PRO A 197 -3.96 7.91 17.79
CA PRO A 197 -4.37 6.85 16.89
C PRO A 197 -4.25 7.34 15.43
N MET A 198 -4.10 6.41 14.48
CA MET A 198 -4.19 6.74 13.06
C MET A 198 -5.45 7.59 12.86
N SER A 199 -5.30 8.81 12.33
CA SER A 199 -6.49 9.62 12.11
C SER A 199 -7.42 8.86 11.17
N ASP A 200 -8.72 8.97 11.38
CA ASP A 200 -9.72 8.25 10.60
C ASP A 200 -9.52 8.52 9.08
N GLU A 201 -9.06 9.72 8.73
CA GLU A 201 -8.74 10.12 7.36
C GLU A 201 -7.53 9.39 6.79
N GLN A 202 -6.50 9.14 7.61
CA GLN A 202 -5.33 8.40 7.17
C GLN A 202 -5.64 6.90 7.04
N ALA A 203 -6.50 6.37 7.91
CA ALA A 203 -7.02 5.00 7.80
C ALA A 203 -7.84 4.82 6.53
N ALA A 204 -8.75 5.77 6.28
CA ALA A 204 -9.62 5.78 5.11
C ALA A 204 -8.83 5.92 3.81
N LEU A 205 -7.82 6.80 3.77
CA LEU A 205 -6.93 6.93 2.61
C LEU A 205 -6.28 5.58 2.26
N LEU A 206 -5.74 4.88 3.25
CA LEU A 206 -5.04 3.61 3.04
C LEU A 206 -5.99 2.50 2.59
N GLN A 207 -7.17 2.45 3.20
CA GLN A 207 -8.21 1.51 2.81
C GLN A 207 -8.66 1.75 1.37
N ALA A 208 -8.84 3.01 0.97
CA ALA A 208 -9.22 3.38 -0.40
C ALA A 208 -8.11 3.01 -1.41
N GLN A 209 -6.84 3.27 -1.09
CA GLN A 209 -5.70 2.86 -1.93
C GLN A 209 -5.62 1.34 -2.10
N ALA A 210 -5.81 0.58 -1.03
CA ALA A 210 -5.75 -0.87 -1.08
C ALA A 210 -6.91 -1.44 -1.93
N ALA A 211 -8.11 -0.89 -1.81
CA ALA A 211 -9.25 -1.26 -2.66
C ALA A 211 -9.01 -0.91 -4.13
N LEU A 212 -8.41 0.24 -4.43
CA LEU A 212 -8.09 0.65 -5.79
C LEU A 212 -7.04 -0.27 -6.43
N ARG A 213 -6.09 -0.76 -5.63
CA ARG A 213 -5.14 -1.77 -6.09
C ARG A 213 -5.83 -3.10 -6.42
N ALA A 214 -6.74 -3.55 -5.58
CA ALA A 214 -7.54 -4.74 -5.85
C ALA A 214 -8.36 -4.60 -7.14
N PHE A 215 -8.84 -3.39 -7.45
CA PHE A 215 -9.47 -3.08 -8.72
C PHE A 215 -8.50 -3.23 -9.89
N PHE A 216 -7.26 -2.72 -9.80
CA PHE A 216 -6.26 -2.87 -10.85
C PHE A 216 -5.88 -4.33 -11.11
N ASP A 217 -5.72 -5.13 -10.06
CA ASP A 217 -5.40 -6.55 -10.21
C ASP A 217 -6.57 -7.31 -10.85
N LEU A 218 -7.81 -6.98 -10.46
CA LEU A 218 -9.01 -7.53 -11.08
C LEU A 218 -9.12 -7.11 -12.55
N PHE A 219 -8.92 -5.84 -12.85
CA PHE A 219 -8.90 -5.29 -14.20
C PHE A 219 -7.85 -5.99 -15.06
N ALA A 220 -6.61 -6.14 -14.58
CA ALA A 220 -5.54 -6.81 -15.31
C ALA A 220 -5.94 -8.25 -15.68
N ALA A 221 -6.47 -8.99 -14.71
CA ALA A 221 -6.93 -10.36 -14.92
C ALA A 221 -8.09 -10.44 -15.93
N LYS A 222 -9.00 -9.46 -15.94
CA LYS A 222 -10.15 -9.46 -16.86
C LYS A 222 -9.79 -8.97 -18.25
N ALA A 223 -8.96 -7.93 -18.36
CA ALA A 223 -8.45 -7.43 -19.64
C ALA A 223 -7.61 -8.50 -20.36
N ALA A 224 -6.81 -9.28 -19.63
CA ALA A 224 -6.05 -10.38 -20.21
C ALA A 224 -6.93 -11.45 -20.88
N LEU A 225 -8.13 -11.69 -20.33
CA LEU A 225 -9.09 -12.65 -20.86
C LEU A 225 -9.97 -12.04 -21.97
N ALA A 226 -10.43 -10.80 -21.78
CA ALA A 226 -11.29 -10.10 -22.72
C ALA A 226 -10.58 -9.79 -24.05
N LEU A 227 -9.30 -9.43 -23.97
CA LEU A 227 -8.48 -9.03 -25.11
C LEU A 227 -7.42 -10.09 -25.45
N ALA A 228 -7.78 -11.37 -25.27
CA ALA A 228 -6.89 -12.47 -25.65
C ALA A 228 -6.59 -12.45 -27.16
N GLY A 229 -7.59 -12.09 -27.98
CA GLY A 229 -7.51 -11.99 -29.44
C GLY A 229 -6.97 -10.66 -29.98
N ASP A 230 -6.70 -9.68 -29.11
CA ASP A 230 -6.13 -8.38 -29.49
C ASP A 230 -4.95 -8.03 -28.54
N PRO A 231 -3.74 -8.54 -28.84
CA PRO A 231 -2.57 -8.36 -27.98
C PRO A 231 -2.12 -6.90 -27.84
N ASP A 232 -2.29 -6.09 -28.88
CA ASP A 232 -1.85 -4.69 -28.90
C ASP A 232 -2.78 -3.83 -28.03
N GLU A 233 -4.09 -4.03 -28.18
CA GLU A 233 -5.09 -3.36 -27.34
C GLU A 233 -4.98 -3.82 -25.88
N ARG A 234 -4.70 -5.11 -25.64
CA ARG A 234 -4.39 -5.63 -24.31
C ARG A 234 -3.17 -4.93 -23.70
N ALA A 235 -2.09 -4.80 -24.47
CA ALA A 235 -0.87 -4.13 -23.99
C ALA A 235 -1.13 -2.64 -23.68
N ARG A 236 -1.88 -1.95 -24.55
CA ARG A 236 -2.33 -0.57 -24.34
C ARG A 236 -3.07 -0.42 -23.00
N LEU A 237 -4.09 -1.25 -22.77
CA LEU A 237 -4.89 -1.19 -21.55
C LEU A 237 -4.09 -1.55 -20.29
N LEU A 238 -3.26 -2.58 -20.33
CA LEU A 238 -2.43 -2.98 -19.19
C LEU A 238 -1.33 -1.96 -18.85
N SER A 239 -0.92 -1.12 -19.81
CA SER A 239 0.05 -0.04 -19.57
C SER A 239 -0.50 1.08 -18.69
N LEU A 240 -1.83 1.20 -18.55
CA LEU A 240 -2.47 2.19 -17.70
C LEU A 240 -2.35 1.87 -16.20
N ILE A 241 -2.02 0.62 -15.85
CA ILE A 241 -1.87 0.21 -14.46
C ILE A 241 -0.55 0.76 -13.91
N PRO A 242 -0.56 1.48 -12.77
CA PRO A 242 0.66 1.99 -12.16
C PRO A 242 1.64 0.85 -11.86
N ARG A 243 2.82 0.89 -12.49
CA ARG A 243 3.91 -0.05 -12.20
C ARG A 243 4.75 0.48 -11.05
N THR A 244 5.23 -0.44 -10.20
CA THR A 244 6.18 -0.13 -9.13
C THR A 244 7.52 0.40 -9.67
N GLU A 245 7.86 0.08 -10.93
CA GLU A 245 9.12 0.46 -11.57
C GLU A 245 9.10 1.85 -12.23
N ASP A 246 7.93 2.36 -12.61
CA ASP A 246 7.71 3.71 -13.13
C ASP A 246 7.85 4.80 -12.05
N ARG A 247 8.56 4.49 -10.96
CA ARG A 247 8.82 5.41 -9.83
C ARG A 247 10.32 5.60 -9.54
N ARG A 248 11.21 5.02 -10.37
CA ARG A 248 12.66 5.30 -10.26
C ARG A 248 12.99 6.79 -10.46
N HIS A 249 12.20 7.52 -11.23
CA HIS A 249 12.41 8.94 -11.49
C HIS A 249 12.00 9.84 -10.31
N LEU A 250 11.04 9.41 -9.47
CA LEU A 250 10.73 10.09 -8.20
C LEU A 250 11.80 9.84 -7.12
N ARG A 251 12.59 8.76 -7.24
CA ARG A 251 13.79 8.53 -6.41
C ARG A 251 14.98 9.40 -6.84
N ARG A 252 15.19 9.59 -8.15
CA ARG A 252 16.35 10.31 -8.69
C ARG A 252 16.25 11.84 -8.63
N GLN A 253 15.05 12.43 -8.55
CA GLN A 253 14.93 13.89 -8.45
C GLN A 253 15.47 14.46 -7.13
N SER A 254 15.55 13.66 -6.07
CA SER A 254 16.23 14.04 -4.82
C SER A 254 17.76 14.11 -4.96
N GLU A 255 18.35 13.44 -5.94
CA GLU A 255 19.81 13.35 -6.11
C GLU A 255 20.35 14.39 -7.10
N ARG A 256 19.48 15.10 -7.84
CA ARG A 256 19.88 16.14 -8.80
C ARG A 256 19.73 17.58 -8.30
N ALA A 257 19.26 17.77 -7.07
CA ALA A 257 19.16 19.08 -6.43
C ALA A 257 20.39 19.43 -5.56
N SER A 258 21.48 18.65 -5.65
CA SER A 258 22.73 18.87 -4.91
C SER A 258 23.97 18.76 -5.80
N GLY A 259 23.85 19.16 -7.06
CA GLY A 259 24.97 19.32 -8.00
C GLY A 259 25.10 20.77 -8.43
#